data_AF-A0A0J1ICA6-F1
#
_entry.id   AF-A0A0J1ICA6-F1
#
_cell.length_a   1.000
_cell.length_b   1.000
_cell.length_c   1.000
_cell.angle_alpha   90.00
_cell.angle_beta   90.00
_cell.angle_gamma   90.00
#
_symmetry.space_group_name_H-M   'P 1'
#
loop_
_entity.id
_entity.type
_entity.pdbx_description
1 polymer ?
#
loop_
_entity_poly.entity_id
_entity_poly.type
_entity_poly.pdbx_seq_one_letter_code
_entity_poly.pdbx_strand_id
1 'polypeptide(L)'
;MLFLLWKYSGWICAFWVVICLAMLTLYVLKNKRIKNDTPILIAMVAMLFLAAAARCFRDVGAKYGFSSIERLAPVQVLQVKQLAMNGAMVGYLDQGLYKQNNYQGPVMVSVVAKSPRVKEEICQNWFGVQKVILKDLVVPVGYFNH
;
A
#
# COMPACT_ATOMS: atom_id res chain seq x y z
N MET A 1 9.78 9.24 6.42
CA MET A 1 9.00 10.23 7.23
C MET A 1 7.50 9.94 7.25
N LEU A 2 6.85 9.63 6.11
CA LEU A 2 5.42 9.24 6.03
C LEU A 2 5.06 7.95 6.80
N PHE A 3 5.99 7.00 6.92
CA PHE A 3 5.76 5.74 7.65
C PHE A 3 5.58 5.93 9.18
N LEU A 4 6.21 6.97 9.75
CA LEU A 4 6.05 7.31 11.17
C LEU A 4 4.65 7.88 11.43
N LEU A 5 4.22 8.84 10.61
CA LEU A 5 2.85 9.42 10.67
C LEU A 5 1.77 8.34 10.56
N TRP A 6 1.97 7.33 9.72
CA TRP A 6 1.05 6.19 9.56
C TRP A 6 0.92 5.36 10.83
N LYS A 7 2.06 4.99 11.45
CA LYS A 7 2.07 4.28 12.74
C LYS A 7 1.30 5.11 13.76
N TYR A 8 1.65 6.38 13.94
CA TYR A 8 1.01 7.26 14.93
C TYR A 8 -0.50 7.48 14.67
N SER A 9 -0.97 7.53 13.43
CA SER A 9 -2.40 7.74 13.13
C SER A 9 -3.31 6.61 13.64
N GLY A 10 -2.87 5.35 13.48
CA GLY A 10 -3.59 4.19 14.01
C GLY A 10 -3.58 4.17 15.55
N TRP A 11 -2.43 4.49 16.15
CA TRP A 11 -2.32 4.62 17.61
C TRP A 11 -3.19 5.74 18.17
N ILE A 12 -3.30 6.88 17.47
CA ILE A 12 -4.17 7.99 17.85
C ILE A 12 -5.63 7.55 17.84
N CYS A 13 -6.11 6.90 16.77
CA CYS A 13 -7.48 6.39 16.72
C CYS A 13 -7.76 5.35 17.83
N ALA A 14 -6.85 4.41 18.05
CA ALA A 14 -6.99 3.43 19.13
C ALA A 14 -7.01 4.08 20.52
N PHE A 15 -6.16 5.09 20.74
CA PHE A 15 -6.10 5.85 21.99
C PHE A 15 -7.42 6.58 22.27
N TRP A 16 -8.02 7.22 21.26
CA TRP A 16 -9.32 7.87 21.41
C TRP A 16 -10.46 6.89 21.70
N VAL A 17 -10.47 5.71 21.06
CA VAL A 17 -11.46 4.66 21.35
C VAL A 17 -11.34 4.18 22.80
N VAL A 18 -10.11 3.98 23.31
CA VAL A 18 -9.86 3.59 24.70
C VAL A 18 -10.32 4.68 25.68
N ILE A 19 -10.04 5.96 25.39
CA ILE A 19 -10.52 7.08 26.22
C ILE A 19 -12.05 7.13 26.24
N CYS A 20 -12.71 6.99 25.08
CA CYS A 20 -14.17 6.97 25.01
C CYS A 20 -14.75 5.83 25.84
N LEU A 21 -14.19 4.61 25.74
CA LEU A 21 -14.61 3.47 26.55
C LEU A 21 -14.38 3.70 28.05
N ALA A 22 -13.24 4.28 28.43
CA ALA A 22 -12.90 4.56 29.83
C ALA A 22 -13.80 5.64 30.45
N MET A 23 -14.09 6.72 29.71
CA MET A 23 -15.02 7.77 30.15
C MET A 23 -16.42 7.21 30.34
N LEU A 24 -16.81 6.28 29.48
CA LEU A 24 -18.14 5.70 29.45
C LEU A 24 -18.32 4.64 30.56
N THR A 25 -17.30 3.84 30.86
CA THR A 25 -17.30 2.98 32.06
C THR A 25 -17.29 3.79 33.36
N LEU A 26 -16.53 4.89 33.43
CA LEU A 26 -16.56 5.80 34.59
C LEU A 26 -17.92 6.46 34.78
N TYR A 27 -18.57 6.89 33.69
CA TYR A 27 -19.93 7.44 33.73
C TYR A 27 -20.93 6.42 34.26
N VAL A 28 -20.83 5.16 33.81
CA VAL A 28 -21.66 4.05 34.27
C VAL A 28 -21.44 3.76 35.76
N LEU A 29 -20.19 3.67 36.19
CA LEU A 29 -19.83 3.41 37.59
C LEU A 29 -20.28 4.54 38.54
N LYS A 30 -20.22 5.79 38.08
CA LYS A 30 -20.62 6.97 38.87
C LYS A 30 -22.13 7.07 39.03
N ASN A 31 -22.91 6.66 38.03
CA ASN A 31 -24.37 6.65 38.10
C ASN A 31 -24.91 5.29 38.56
N LYS A 32 -25.02 5.08 39.88
CA LYS A 32 -25.59 3.84 40.48
C LYS A 32 -27.07 3.57 40.14
N ARG A 33 -27.79 4.47 39.45
CA ARG A 33 -29.19 4.31 39.01
C ARG A 33 -29.31 4.11 37.51
N ILE A 34 -28.54 3.17 36.98
CA ILE A 34 -28.63 2.80 35.58
C ILE A 34 -29.81 1.83 35.42
N LYS A 35 -30.84 2.27 34.69
CA LYS A 35 -31.93 1.38 34.27
C LYS A 35 -31.33 0.27 33.40
N ASN A 36 -31.87 -0.95 33.51
CA ASN A 36 -31.37 -2.18 32.86
C ASN A 36 -31.10 -2.05 31.34
N ASP A 37 -31.69 -1.05 30.66
CA ASP A 37 -31.53 -0.83 29.21
C ASP A 37 -30.28 -0.01 28.84
N THR A 38 -29.75 0.79 29.76
CA THR A 38 -28.60 1.67 29.51
C THR A 38 -27.27 0.94 29.25
N PRO A 39 -26.91 -0.18 29.93
CA PRO A 39 -25.68 -0.90 29.62
C PRO A 39 -25.73 -1.60 28.24
N ILE A 40 -26.93 -1.97 27.77
CA ILE A 40 -27.12 -2.59 26.44
C ILE A 40 -26.88 -1.55 25.34
N LEU A 41 -27.45 -0.35 25.49
CA LEU A 41 -27.23 0.76 24.55
C LEU A 41 -25.73 1.11 24.44
N ILE A 42 -25.05 1.12 25.58
CA ILE A 42 -23.61 1.36 25.69
C ILE A 42 -22.80 0.29 24.95
N ALA A 43 -23.13 -0.99 25.14
CA ALA A 43 -22.47 -2.09 24.46
C ALA A 43 -22.66 -2.03 22.94
N MET A 44 -23.86 -1.68 22.47
CA MET A 44 -24.14 -1.48 21.04
C MET A 44 -23.31 -0.33 20.45
N VAL A 45 -23.25 0.81 21.13
CA VAL A 45 -22.45 1.96 20.68
C VAL A 45 -20.96 1.59 20.63
N ALA A 46 -20.44 0.94 21.67
CA ALA A 46 -19.05 0.46 21.67
C ALA A 46 -18.76 -0.50 20.50
N MET A 47 -19.68 -1.41 20.20
CA MET A 47 -19.55 -2.37 19.11
C MET A 47 -19.52 -1.68 17.73
N LEU A 48 -20.34 -0.64 17.52
CA LEU A 48 -20.33 0.18 16.31
C LEU A 48 -18.99 0.92 16.14
N PHE A 49 -18.45 1.50 17.21
CA PHE A 49 -17.15 2.18 17.17
C PHE A 49 -16.00 1.21 16.87
N LEU A 50 -16.02 0.01 17.46
CA LEU A 50 -15.06 -1.06 17.18
C LEU A 50 -15.12 -1.51 15.71
N ALA A 51 -16.33 -1.68 15.17
CA ALA A 51 -16.51 -2.06 13.76
C ALA A 51 -16.01 -0.96 12.80
N ALA A 52 -16.28 0.31 13.10
CA ALA A 52 -15.78 1.45 12.34
C ALA A 52 -14.25 1.54 12.38
N ALA A 53 -13.66 1.38 13.56
CA ALA A 53 -12.21 1.34 13.73
C ALA A 53 -11.58 0.21 12.91
N ALA A 54 -12.12 -1.01 12.98
CA ALA A 54 -11.62 -2.16 12.23
C ALA A 54 -11.65 -1.93 10.71
N ARG A 55 -12.72 -1.31 10.18
CA ARG A 55 -12.79 -0.91 8.76
C ARG A 55 -11.73 0.13 8.40
N CYS A 56 -11.59 1.18 9.21
CA CYS A 56 -10.56 2.21 8.96
C CYS A 56 -9.15 1.62 8.94
N PHE A 57 -8.83 0.71 9.88
CA PHE A 57 -7.54 0.01 9.88
C PHE A 57 -7.33 -0.84 8.63
N ARG A 58 -8.37 -1.54 8.16
CA ARG A 58 -8.30 -2.36 6.93
C ARG A 58 -8.11 -1.50 5.69
N ASP A 59 -8.87 -0.42 5.53
CA ASP A 59 -8.77 0.45 4.34
C ASP A 59 -7.44 1.21 4.29
N VAL A 60 -6.97 1.69 5.44
CA VAL A 60 -5.70 2.40 5.56
C VAL A 60 -4.52 1.44 5.37
N GLY A 61 -4.59 0.23 5.93
CA GLY A 61 -3.55 -0.78 5.73
C GLY A 61 -3.54 -1.35 4.30
N ALA A 62 -4.68 -1.41 3.62
CA ALA A 62 -4.75 -1.76 2.20
C ALA A 62 -4.08 -0.71 1.30
N LYS A 63 -4.26 0.59 1.60
CA LYS A 63 -3.69 1.69 0.81
C LYS A 63 -2.21 1.95 1.10
N TYR A 64 -1.75 1.78 2.34
CA TYR A 64 -0.43 2.25 2.77
C TYR A 64 0.46 1.17 3.40
N GLY A 65 -0.06 -0.03 3.68
CA GLY A 65 0.67 -1.11 4.34
C GLY A 65 1.51 -1.99 3.41
N PHE A 66 1.99 -1.45 2.28
CA PHE A 66 2.87 -2.19 1.38
C PHE A 66 4.25 -2.34 2.01
N SER A 67 4.57 -3.55 2.45
CA SER A 67 5.94 -3.95 2.77
C SER A 67 6.58 -4.38 1.46
N SER A 68 7.74 -3.84 1.10
CA SER A 68 8.46 -4.35 -0.07
C SER A 68 8.91 -5.77 0.24
N ILE A 69 8.30 -6.76 -0.40
CA ILE A 69 8.91 -8.09 -0.50
C ILE A 69 9.73 -8.01 -1.77
N GLU A 70 10.92 -7.41 -1.67
CA GLU A 70 11.77 -7.11 -2.81
C GLU A 70 12.17 -8.39 -3.55
N ARG A 71 11.37 -8.79 -4.55
CA ARG A 71 11.78 -9.78 -5.54
C ARG A 71 12.39 -9.05 -6.72
N LEU A 72 13.63 -8.61 -6.58
CA LEU A 72 14.43 -8.03 -7.67
C LEU A 72 14.82 -9.13 -8.67
N ALA A 73 13.85 -9.58 -9.48
CA ALA A 73 14.14 -10.44 -10.62
C ALA A 73 14.26 -9.57 -11.88
N PRO A 74 15.32 -9.71 -12.68
CA PRO A 74 15.38 -9.08 -13.99
C PRO A 74 14.30 -9.73 -14.88
N VAL A 75 13.46 -8.91 -15.50
CA VAL A 75 12.38 -9.40 -16.35
C VAL A 75 12.73 -9.16 -17.81
N GLN A 76 12.36 -10.12 -18.65
CA GLN A 76 12.58 -10.03 -20.09
C GLN A 76 11.62 -9.00 -20.68
N VAL A 77 12.18 -7.84 -21.05
CA VAL A 77 11.45 -6.79 -21.77
C VAL A 77 11.38 -7.19 -23.23
N LEU A 78 10.16 -7.30 -23.76
CA LEU A 78 9.92 -7.60 -25.17
C LEU A 78 9.70 -6.34 -25.99
N GLN A 79 9.12 -5.30 -25.39
CA GLN A 79 8.76 -4.10 -26.11
C GLN A 79 8.89 -2.87 -25.22
N VAL A 80 9.43 -1.78 -25.76
CA VAL A 80 9.43 -0.46 -25.13
C VAL A 80 8.82 0.51 -26.14
N LYS A 81 7.78 1.25 -25.73
CA LYS A 81 7.12 2.30 -26.52
C LYS A 81 7.09 3.60 -25.74
N GLN A 82 6.89 4.73 -26.43
CA GLN A 82 6.71 6.04 -25.81
C GLN A 82 7.84 6.39 -24.83
N LEU A 83 9.08 6.22 -25.30
CA LEU A 83 10.27 6.43 -24.51
C LEU A 83 10.47 7.93 -24.27
N ALA A 84 10.29 8.36 -23.02
CA ALA A 84 10.59 9.70 -22.54
C ALA A 84 11.70 9.62 -21.48
N MET A 85 12.35 10.75 -21.16
CA MET A 85 13.39 10.78 -20.13
C MET A 85 12.94 10.23 -18.77
N ASN A 86 11.66 10.40 -18.43
CA ASN A 86 11.08 10.05 -17.12
C ASN A 86 9.96 9.00 -17.21
N GLY A 87 9.85 8.29 -18.33
CA GLY A 87 8.85 7.24 -18.44
C GLY A 87 8.88 6.50 -19.75
N ALA A 88 8.34 5.30 -19.74
CA ALA A 88 8.21 4.47 -20.94
C ALA A 88 7.06 3.50 -20.77
N MET A 89 6.39 3.15 -21.85
CA MET A 89 5.46 2.03 -21.87
C MET A 89 6.26 0.75 -22.10
N VAL A 90 6.35 -0.11 -21.08
CA VAL A 90 7.18 -1.32 -21.12
C VAL A 90 6.27 -2.55 -21.21
N GLY A 91 6.44 -3.33 -22.27
CA GLY A 91 5.89 -4.66 -22.45
C GLY A 91 6.91 -5.73 -22.03
N TYR A 92 6.56 -6.57 -21.06
CA TYR A 92 7.43 -7.56 -20.47
C TYR A 92 6.71 -8.90 -20.23
N LEU A 93 7.48 -9.98 -20.07
CA LEU A 93 6.95 -11.30 -19.72
C LEU A 93 7.11 -11.57 -18.23
N ASP A 94 6.00 -11.65 -17.51
CA ASP A 94 5.97 -12.08 -16.11
C ASP A 94 5.28 -13.44 -16.01
N GLN A 95 6.00 -14.45 -15.52
CA GLN A 95 5.53 -15.84 -15.42
C GLN A 95 4.98 -16.42 -16.74
N GLY A 96 5.55 -15.99 -17.87
CA GLY A 96 5.13 -16.43 -19.21
C GLY A 96 3.90 -15.71 -19.78
N LEU A 97 3.33 -14.75 -19.04
CA LEU A 97 2.25 -13.89 -19.52
C LEU A 97 2.80 -12.54 -19.96
N TYR A 98 2.38 -12.09 -21.14
CA TYR A 98 2.70 -10.76 -21.62
C TYR A 98 1.91 -9.71 -20.82
N LYS A 99 2.62 -8.80 -20.19
CA LYS A 99 2.07 -7.66 -19.45
C LYS A 99 2.63 -6.37 -20.01
N GLN A 100 1.82 -5.32 -19.91
CA GLN A 100 2.23 -3.98 -20.30
C GLN A 100 1.99 -3.03 -19.14
N ASN A 101 3.00 -2.23 -18.80
CA ASN A 101 2.90 -1.28 -17.71
C ASN A 101 3.61 0.03 -18.06
N ASN A 102 3.09 1.13 -17.54
CA ASN A 102 3.71 2.44 -17.70
C ASN A 102 4.79 2.58 -16.63
N TYR A 103 6.05 2.50 -17.06
CA TYR A 103 7.20 2.85 -16.26
C TYR A 103 7.21 4.36 -16.03
N GLN A 104 7.22 4.76 -14.76
CA GLN A 104 7.32 6.16 -14.32
C GLN A 104 8.59 6.26 -13.49
N GLY A 105 9.69 6.65 -14.12
CA GLY A 105 11.01 6.67 -13.51
C GLY A 105 12.10 7.06 -14.52
N PRO A 106 13.33 7.31 -14.03
CA PRO A 106 14.43 7.69 -14.89
C PRO A 106 14.83 6.53 -15.80
N VAL A 107 14.88 6.79 -17.11
CA VAL A 107 15.32 5.80 -18.09
C VAL A 107 16.85 5.86 -18.21
N MET A 108 17.53 4.76 -17.89
CA MET A 108 18.98 4.67 -18.04
C MET A 108 19.36 4.17 -19.42
N VAL A 109 20.30 4.86 -20.07
CA VAL A 109 20.83 4.45 -21.36
C VAL A 109 22.15 3.71 -21.14
N SER A 110 22.29 2.51 -21.69
CA SER A 110 23.53 1.74 -21.60
C SER A 110 24.10 1.47 -22.99
N VAL A 111 25.38 1.79 -23.14
CA VAL A 111 26.18 1.51 -24.35
C VAL A 111 26.54 0.01 -24.47
N VAL A 112 26.47 -0.71 -23.34
CA VAL A 112 26.90 -2.12 -23.23
C VAL A 112 25.70 -3.08 -23.27
N ALA A 113 24.50 -2.62 -22.91
CA ALA A 113 23.31 -3.47 -22.91
C ALA A 113 22.90 -3.87 -24.33
N LYS A 114 22.84 -5.19 -24.60
CA LYS A 114 22.38 -5.73 -25.88
C LYS A 114 20.86 -5.70 -26.04
N SER A 115 20.12 -5.73 -24.93
CA SER A 115 18.65 -5.74 -24.91
C SER A 115 18.13 -4.85 -23.79
N PRO A 116 16.91 -4.29 -23.92
CA PRO A 116 16.26 -3.58 -22.84
C PRO A 116 16.03 -4.52 -21.65
N ARG A 117 16.22 -4.01 -20.43
CA ARG A 117 15.99 -4.73 -19.18
C ARG A 117 15.31 -3.82 -18.19
N VAL A 118 14.39 -4.39 -17.40
CA VAL A 118 13.73 -3.70 -16.30
C VAL A 118 13.77 -4.64 -15.10
N LYS A 119 13.87 -4.06 -13.90
CA LYS A 119 13.69 -4.81 -12.67
C LYS A 119 12.24 -4.70 -12.24
N GLU A 120 11.68 -5.80 -11.79
CA GLU A 120 10.41 -5.78 -11.08
C GLU A 120 10.65 -5.73 -9.58
N GLU A 121 9.82 -4.98 -8.89
CA GLU A 121 9.67 -5.03 -7.46
C GLU A 121 8.21 -5.35 -7.14
N ILE A 122 8.00 -6.46 -6.44
CA ILE A 122 6.67 -6.87 -6.00
C ILE A 122 6.48 -6.38 -4.56
N CYS A 123 5.73 -5.31 -4.38
CA CYS A 123 5.35 -4.86 -3.05
C CYS A 123 4.10 -5.63 -2.60
N GLN A 124 4.13 -6.26 -1.43
CA GLN A 124 2.98 -6.97 -0.88
C GLN A 124 2.58 -6.34 0.45
N ASN A 125 1.29 -6.05 0.62
CA ASN A 125 0.80 -5.56 1.89
C ASN A 125 0.53 -6.71 2.89
N TRP A 126 0.33 -6.37 4.16
CA TRP A 126 0.01 -7.33 5.23
C TRP A 126 -1.32 -8.10 4.99
N PHE A 127 -2.16 -7.64 4.07
CA PHE A 127 -3.41 -8.29 3.68
C PHE A 127 -3.27 -9.20 2.44
N GLY A 128 -2.06 -9.37 1.91
CA GLY A 128 -1.79 -10.23 0.76
C GLY A 128 -2.02 -9.56 -0.61
N VAL A 129 -2.38 -8.28 -0.66
CA VAL A 129 -2.49 -7.54 -1.94
C VAL A 129 -1.10 -7.25 -2.47
N GLN A 130 -0.86 -7.64 -3.72
CA GLN A 130 0.40 -7.44 -4.42
C GLN A 130 0.31 -6.27 -5.40
N LYS A 131 1.35 -5.45 -5.45
CA LYS A 131 1.55 -4.37 -6.42
C LYS A 131 2.90 -4.55 -7.08
N VAL A 132 2.90 -4.67 -8.40
CA VAL A 132 4.14 -4.75 -9.20
C VAL A 132 4.56 -3.34 -9.57
N ILE A 133 5.80 -2.98 -9.24
CA ILE A 133 6.43 -1.71 -9.58
C ILE A 133 7.64 -2.02 -10.46
N LEU A 134 7.72 -1.36 -11.61
CA LEU A 134 8.88 -1.43 -12.48
C LEU A 134 9.96 -0.45 -12.00
N LYS A 135 11.22 -0.89 -11.92
CA LYS A 135 12.39 -0.12 -11.50
C LYS A 135 13.57 -0.33 -12.45
N ASP A 136 14.50 0.63 -12.43
CA ASP A 136 15.77 0.59 -13.17
C ASP A 136 15.62 0.16 -14.65
N LEU A 137 14.80 0.90 -15.41
CA LEU A 137 14.68 0.63 -16.84
C LEU A 137 16.00 1.01 -17.52
N VAL A 138 16.69 0.01 -18.08
CA VAL A 138 17.90 0.19 -18.86
C VAL A 138 17.62 -0.16 -20.32
N VAL A 139 17.86 0.79 -21.22
CA VAL A 139 17.68 0.64 -22.66
C VAL A 139 19.02 0.80 -23.40
N PRO A 140 19.23 0.09 -24.53
CA PRO A 140 20.39 0.30 -25.38
C PRO A 140 20.37 1.69 -26.03
N VAL A 141 21.54 2.27 -26.32
CA VAL A 141 21.67 3.58 -26.99
C VAL A 141 20.89 3.67 -28.30
N GLY A 142 20.78 2.57 -29.05
CA GLY A 142 20.07 2.53 -30.34
C GLY A 142 18.55 2.70 -30.27
N TYR A 143 17.94 2.69 -29.08
CA TYR A 143 16.47 2.76 -28.92
C TYR A 143 15.89 4.18 -28.96
N PHE A 144 16.70 5.23 -28.85
CA PHE A 144 16.23 6.63 -28.87
C PHE A 144 16.15 7.23 -30.28
N ASN A 145 16.61 6.51 -31.30
CA ASN A 145 16.70 7.00 -32.67
C ASN A 145 15.52 6.56 -33.57
N HIS A 146 14.42 6.06 -32.98
CA HIS A 146 13.24 5.58 -33.69
C HIS A 146 11.95 6.24 -33.18
#